data_AF-A0A552FY12-F1
#
_entry.id   AF-A0A552FY12-F1
#
_cell.length_a   1.000
_cell.length_b   1.000
_cell.length_c   1.000
_cell.angle_alpha   90.00
_cell.angle_beta   90.00
_cell.angle_gamma   90.00
#
_symmetry.space_group_name_H-M   'P 1'
#
loop_
_entity.id
_entity.type
_entity.pdbx_description
1 polymer ?
#
loop_
_entity_poly.entity_id
_entity_poly.type
_entity_poly.pdbx_seq_one_letter_code
_entity_poly.pdbx_strand_id
1 'polypeptide(L)'
;MKGDPAVLKKVSVSLPFGIGSAEWEADPTERRAAWSLYVELVTRIAVEPLEGEEGLLREALNSLYSLFGTTREILKEAGPDVGASRNSVGGIAIAVLNRGLRRFLAKWHPRLQVWEAKRPADVSPKEYEQQWTEEPELRRELEALRQDLSRYALALAEIAGVEN
;
A
#
# COMPACT_ATOMS: atom_id res chain seq x y z
N MET A 1 4.74 -37.75 10.90
CA MET A 1 4.64 -36.32 10.52
C MET A 1 4.08 -36.27 9.10
N LYS A 2 2.81 -35.90 8.93
CA LYS A 2 2.23 -35.67 7.60
C LYS A 2 2.84 -34.35 7.10
N GLY A 3 3.48 -34.38 5.94
CA GLY A 3 4.03 -33.19 5.30
C GLY A 3 2.94 -32.15 5.05
N ASP A 4 3.28 -30.89 5.27
CA ASP A 4 2.43 -29.75 4.97
C ASP A 4 2.06 -29.77 3.47
N PRO A 5 0.78 -29.87 3.09
CA PRO A 5 0.39 -30.10 1.69
C PRO A 5 0.51 -28.87 0.79
N ALA A 6 1.02 -27.75 1.29
CA ALA A 6 1.24 -26.53 0.51
C ALA A 6 2.68 -26.45 -0.04
N VAL A 7 3.10 -27.42 -0.85
CA VAL A 7 4.27 -27.22 -1.74
C VAL A 7 3.76 -26.45 -2.96
N LEU A 8 3.63 -25.12 -2.81
CA LEU A 8 3.32 -24.24 -3.94
C LEU A 8 4.46 -24.30 -4.94
N LYS A 9 4.11 -24.68 -6.18
CA LYS A 9 4.96 -24.52 -7.37
C LYS A 9 5.33 -23.04 -7.51
N LYS A 10 6.51 -22.76 -8.07
CA LYS A 10 6.98 -21.40 -8.37
C LYS A 10 5.84 -20.49 -8.82
N VAL A 11 5.66 -19.37 -8.13
CA VAL A 11 4.64 -18.38 -8.46
C VAL A 11 5.32 -17.22 -9.17
N SER A 12 4.80 -16.81 -10.33
CA SER A 12 5.27 -15.63 -11.05
C SER A 12 4.25 -14.52 -10.90
N VAL A 13 4.68 -13.39 -10.33
CA VAL A 13 3.77 -12.30 -9.97
C VAL A 13 4.20 -11.00 -10.63
N SER A 14 3.24 -10.30 -11.22
CA SER A 14 3.44 -8.96 -11.78
C SER A 14 3.28 -7.90 -10.70
N LEU A 15 4.26 -7.01 -10.56
CA LEU A 15 4.33 -6.01 -9.50
C LEU A 15 4.12 -4.59 -10.06
N PRO A 16 3.37 -3.73 -9.34
CA PRO A 16 3.11 -2.34 -9.72
C PRO A 16 4.34 -1.43 -9.55
N PHE A 17 4.18 -0.12 -9.75
CA PHE A 17 5.22 0.90 -9.53
C PHE A 17 6.51 0.74 -10.36
N GLY A 18 6.41 0.08 -11.53
CA GLY A 18 7.56 -0.21 -12.39
C GLY A 18 8.57 -1.15 -11.72
N ILE A 19 8.13 -1.99 -10.78
CA ILE A 19 8.98 -2.98 -10.12
C ILE A 19 9.25 -4.17 -11.05
N GLY A 20 8.33 -4.51 -11.95
CA GLY A 20 8.48 -5.60 -12.92
C GLY A 20 7.76 -6.86 -12.48
N SER A 21 8.35 -8.03 -12.66
CA SER A 21 7.82 -9.30 -12.19
C SER A 21 8.86 -10.04 -11.35
N ALA A 22 8.41 -10.87 -10.41
CA ALA A 22 9.28 -11.72 -9.61
C ALA A 22 8.72 -13.15 -9.54
N GLU A 23 9.65 -14.11 -9.46
CA GLU A 23 9.34 -15.52 -9.24
C GLU A 23 9.66 -15.87 -7.79
N TRP A 24 8.73 -16.57 -7.14
CA TRP A 24 8.91 -17.03 -5.76
C TRP A 24 8.91 -18.55 -5.68
N GLU A 25 9.88 -19.07 -4.94
CA GLU A 25 9.84 -20.43 -4.41
C GLU A 25 9.17 -20.42 -3.03
N ALA A 26 8.51 -21.52 -2.68
CA ALA A 26 7.74 -21.60 -1.44
C ALA A 26 8.65 -21.49 -0.21
N ASP A 27 8.64 -20.32 0.43
CA ASP A 27 9.30 -20.05 1.70
C ASP A 27 8.22 -19.77 2.79
N PRO A 28 8.15 -20.57 3.86
CA PRO A 28 7.15 -20.37 4.92
C PRO A 28 7.24 -19.01 5.64
N THR A 29 8.43 -18.42 5.75
CA THR A 29 8.65 -17.10 6.35
C THR A 29 8.14 -16.00 5.42
N GLU A 30 8.46 -16.07 4.13
CA GLU A 30 7.92 -15.11 3.15
C GLU A 30 6.40 -15.21 3.04
N ARG A 31 5.85 -16.43 3.05
CA ARG A 31 4.40 -16.66 3.03
C ARG A 31 3.68 -16.01 4.22
N ARG A 32 4.23 -16.13 5.43
CA ARG A 32 3.65 -15.49 6.64
C ARG A 32 3.73 -13.97 6.56
N ALA A 33 4.87 -13.42 6.13
CA ALA A 33 5.00 -11.98 5.96
C ALA A 33 4.07 -11.44 4.87
N ALA A 34 3.92 -12.17 3.76
CA ALA A 34 3.01 -11.82 2.68
C ALA A 34 1.56 -11.78 3.16
N TRP A 35 1.14 -12.76 3.96
CA TRP A 35 -0.17 -12.76 4.60
C TRP A 35 -0.39 -11.54 5.50
N SER A 36 0.55 -11.22 6.39
CA SER A 36 0.43 -10.06 7.27
C SER A 36 0.31 -8.75 6.47
N LEU A 37 1.11 -8.59 5.42
CA LEU A 37 1.05 -7.42 4.53
C LEU A 37 -0.24 -7.37 3.73
N TYR A 38 -0.73 -8.53 3.26
CA TYR A 38 -1.99 -8.63 2.51
C TYR A 38 -3.16 -8.16 3.36
N VAL A 39 -3.31 -8.70 4.57
CA VAL A 39 -4.38 -8.34 5.51
C VAL A 39 -4.38 -6.84 5.78
N GLU A 40 -3.21 -6.27 6.03
CA GLU A 40 -3.07 -4.82 6.23
C GLU A 40 -3.52 -4.01 5.03
N LEU A 41 -3.22 -4.43 3.79
CA LEU A 41 -3.62 -3.69 2.60
C LEU A 41 -5.12 -3.77 2.35
N VAL A 42 -5.72 -4.97 2.40
CA VAL A 42 -7.12 -5.16 1.99
C VAL A 42 -8.14 -4.69 3.03
N THR A 43 -7.72 -4.44 4.27
CA THR A 43 -8.61 -3.97 5.35
C THR A 43 -8.56 -2.45 5.55
N ARG A 44 -7.80 -1.73 4.72
CA ARG A 44 -7.62 -0.29 4.86
C ARG A 44 -8.52 0.49 3.92
N ILE A 45 -9.09 1.57 4.47
CA ILE A 45 -9.86 2.59 3.75
C ILE A 45 -9.09 3.15 2.54
N ALA A 46 -7.75 3.17 2.57
CA ALA A 46 -6.92 3.65 1.45
C ALA A 46 -6.99 2.77 0.19
N VAL A 47 -7.56 1.56 0.29
CA VAL A 47 -7.75 0.63 -0.83
C VAL A 47 -9.22 0.56 -1.27
N GLU A 48 -10.14 1.10 -0.47
CA GLU A 48 -11.53 1.30 -0.86
C GLU A 48 -11.68 2.60 -1.68
N PRO A 49 -12.44 2.58 -2.78
CA PRO A 49 -12.74 3.81 -3.52
C PRO A 49 -13.45 4.80 -2.59
N LEU A 50 -12.99 6.05 -2.56
CA LEU A 50 -13.85 7.14 -2.11
C LEU A 50 -14.87 7.36 -3.23
N GLU A 51 -16.13 6.96 -3.02
CA GLU A 51 -17.16 7.20 -4.01
C GLU A 51 -17.39 8.72 -4.15
N GLY A 52 -17.15 9.25 -5.36
CA GLY A 52 -17.32 10.67 -5.66
C GLY A 52 -16.51 11.60 -4.74
N GLU A 53 -17.23 12.50 -4.04
CA GLU A 53 -16.66 13.50 -3.14
C GLU A 53 -16.63 13.03 -1.67
N GLU A 54 -16.85 11.75 -1.39
CA GLU A 54 -16.82 11.25 -0.01
C GLU A 54 -15.40 11.25 0.59
N GLY A 55 -15.35 11.26 1.91
CA GLY A 55 -14.12 11.29 2.71
C GLY A 55 -13.31 12.58 2.60
N LEU A 56 -12.31 12.70 3.47
CA LEU A 56 -11.30 13.76 3.43
C LEU A 56 -9.99 13.20 2.86
N LEU A 57 -9.36 13.95 1.98
CA LEU A 57 -8.05 13.62 1.41
C LEU A 57 -7.01 13.47 2.51
N ARG A 58 -7.11 14.28 3.57
CA ARG A 58 -6.26 14.18 4.76
C ARG A 58 -6.25 12.78 5.37
N GLU A 59 -7.43 12.18 5.54
CA GLU A 59 -7.57 10.85 6.13
C GLU A 59 -7.03 9.77 5.19
N ALA A 60 -7.25 9.90 3.88
CA ALA A 60 -6.65 9.01 2.89
C ALA A 60 -5.11 9.06 2.93
N LEU A 61 -4.52 10.26 2.93
CA LEU A 61 -3.07 10.42 3.00
C LEU A 61 -2.49 9.89 4.32
N ASN A 62 -3.16 10.12 5.45
CA ASN A 62 -2.74 9.59 6.75
C ASN A 62 -2.80 8.06 6.81
N SER A 63 -3.85 7.46 6.25
CA SER A 63 -3.99 6.01 6.13
C SER A 63 -2.84 5.40 5.30
N LEU A 64 -2.52 6.00 4.14
CA LEU A 64 -1.37 5.60 3.32
C LEU A 64 -0.02 5.78 4.05
N TYR A 65 0.15 6.87 4.80
CA TYR A 65 1.36 7.12 5.58
C TYR A 65 1.58 6.06 6.67
N SER A 66 0.50 5.63 7.33
CA SER A 66 0.60 4.63 8.40
C SER A 66 1.11 3.25 7.91
N LEU A 67 0.98 2.94 6.60
CA LEU A 67 1.58 1.73 6.00
C LEU A 67 3.10 1.65 6.18
N PHE A 68 3.81 2.78 6.26
CA PHE A 68 5.26 2.77 6.54
C PHE A 68 5.57 2.20 7.92
N GLY A 69 4.76 2.56 8.92
CA GLY A 69 4.88 2.08 10.28
C GLY A 69 4.59 0.59 10.34
N THR A 70 3.40 0.20 9.89
CA THR A 70 2.94 -1.18 9.92
C THR A 70 3.83 -2.13 9.12
N THR A 71 4.20 -1.76 7.88
CA THR A 71 5.10 -2.59 7.05
C THR A 71 6.45 -2.77 7.74
N ARG A 72 6.98 -1.73 8.39
CA ARG A 72 8.26 -1.83 9.10
C ARG A 72 8.18 -2.83 10.26
N GLU A 73 7.11 -2.80 11.03
CA GLU A 73 6.93 -3.74 12.15
C GLU A 73 6.76 -5.17 11.65
N ILE A 74 5.94 -5.40 10.62
CA ILE A 74 5.79 -6.74 9.99
C ILE A 74 7.14 -7.29 9.52
N LEU A 75 7.96 -6.48 8.84
CA LEU A 75 9.26 -6.92 8.34
C LEU A 75 10.27 -7.17 9.48
N LYS A 76 10.23 -6.40 10.56
CA LYS A 76 11.07 -6.65 11.74
C LYS A 76 10.69 -7.94 12.44
N GLU A 77 9.39 -8.19 12.60
CA GLU A 77 8.86 -9.41 13.23
C GLU A 77 9.18 -10.66 12.40
N ALA A 78 9.13 -10.55 11.07
CA ALA A 78 9.47 -11.63 10.16
C ALA A 78 10.97 -11.98 10.14
N GLY A 79 11.84 -11.03 10.50
CA GLY A 79 13.29 -11.23 10.55
C GLY A 79 13.99 -11.05 9.19
N PRO A 80 15.33 -11.13 9.15
CA PRO A 80 16.13 -10.76 7.98
C PRO A 80 15.91 -11.66 6.77
N ASP A 81 15.46 -12.91 6.96
CA ASP A 81 15.27 -13.88 5.88
C ASP A 81 14.23 -13.39 4.86
N VAL A 82 13.19 -12.66 5.31
CA VAL A 82 12.20 -12.04 4.42
C VAL A 82 12.81 -10.95 3.52
N GLY A 83 13.98 -10.44 3.87
CA GLY A 83 14.74 -9.42 3.15
C GLY A 83 15.96 -9.95 2.41
N ALA A 84 16.07 -11.28 2.22
CA ALA A 84 17.25 -11.92 1.65
C ALA A 84 17.63 -11.43 0.24
N SER A 85 16.68 -10.86 -0.52
CA SER A 85 16.96 -10.31 -1.84
C SER A 85 16.07 -9.11 -2.18
N ARG A 86 16.29 -8.48 -3.33
CA ARG A 86 15.39 -7.45 -3.85
C ARG A 86 14.05 -8.01 -4.33
N ASN A 87 14.00 -9.31 -4.62
CA ASN A 87 12.83 -10.02 -5.12
C ASN A 87 12.10 -10.80 -4.01
N SER A 88 12.58 -10.76 -2.76
CA SER A 88 11.86 -11.32 -1.63
C SER A 88 10.66 -10.43 -1.26
N VAL A 89 9.70 -10.99 -0.50
CA VAL A 89 8.55 -10.22 0.02
C VAL A 89 8.99 -8.92 0.69
N GLY A 90 10.02 -8.97 1.54
CA GLY A 90 10.54 -7.78 2.21
C GLY A 90 11.21 -6.79 1.27
N GLY A 91 12.00 -7.27 0.30
CA GLY A 91 12.61 -6.42 -0.73
C GLY A 91 11.56 -5.65 -1.54
N ILE A 92 10.48 -6.32 -1.90
CA ILE A 92 9.37 -5.74 -2.68
C ILE A 92 8.50 -4.82 -1.82
N ALA A 93 8.20 -5.17 -0.58
CA ALA A 93 7.50 -4.28 0.35
C ALA A 93 8.25 -2.95 0.50
N ILE A 94 9.57 -2.99 0.69
CA ILE A 94 10.41 -1.80 0.75
C ILE A 94 10.39 -1.02 -0.58
N ALA A 95 10.39 -1.72 -1.72
CA ALA A 95 10.29 -1.08 -3.03
C ALA A 95 8.95 -0.36 -3.22
N VAL A 96 7.82 -0.96 -2.83
CA VAL A 96 6.48 -0.36 -2.86
C VAL A 96 6.41 0.90 -1.99
N LEU A 97 6.89 0.82 -0.75
CA LEU A 97 6.94 1.99 0.15
C LEU A 97 7.75 3.13 -0.46
N ASN A 98 8.90 2.84 -1.06
CA ASN A 98 9.83 3.87 -1.53
C ASN A 98 9.49 4.44 -2.90
N ARG A 99 9.03 3.58 -3.84
CA ARG A 99 8.77 3.97 -5.22
C ARG A 99 7.33 4.42 -5.45
N GLY A 100 6.37 3.81 -4.76
CA GLY A 100 4.97 4.20 -4.78
C GLY A 100 4.67 5.25 -3.73
N LEU A 101 4.51 4.81 -2.48
CA LEU A 101 3.94 5.65 -1.41
C LEU A 101 4.78 6.89 -1.09
N ARG A 102 6.10 6.78 -0.98
CA ARG A 102 6.94 7.92 -0.58
C ARG A 102 6.85 9.06 -1.59
N ARG A 103 6.87 8.77 -2.89
CA ARG A 103 6.80 9.80 -3.93
C ARG A 103 5.45 10.50 -3.90
N PHE A 104 4.38 9.73 -3.81
CA PHE A 104 3.01 10.24 -3.73
C PHE A 104 2.81 11.13 -2.50
N LEU A 105 3.15 10.62 -1.32
CA LEU A 105 3.01 11.36 -0.06
C LEU A 105 3.90 12.60 0.01
N ALA A 106 5.13 12.54 -0.50
CA ALA A 106 6.04 13.68 -0.55
C ALA A 106 5.51 14.82 -1.44
N LYS A 107 4.78 14.48 -2.52
CA LYS A 107 4.09 15.47 -3.35
C LYS A 107 2.90 16.07 -2.62
N TRP A 108 2.04 15.23 -2.04
CA TRP A 108 0.69 15.66 -1.68
C TRP A 108 0.50 16.12 -0.23
N HIS A 109 1.20 15.54 0.75
CA HIS A 109 1.10 16.01 2.14
C HIS A 109 1.40 17.50 2.32
N PRO A 110 2.53 18.05 1.82
CA PRO A 110 2.84 19.45 2.03
C PRO A 110 1.87 20.37 1.30
N ARG A 111 1.44 20.01 0.08
CA ARG A 111 0.48 20.81 -0.71
C ARG A 111 -0.87 20.90 0.02
N LEU A 112 -1.40 19.77 0.50
CA LEU A 112 -2.63 19.75 1.28
C LEU A 112 -2.49 20.51 2.60
N GLN A 113 -1.37 20.35 3.31
CA GLN A 113 -1.12 21.06 4.58
C GLN A 113 -1.11 22.59 4.39
N VAL A 114 -0.49 23.09 3.32
CA VAL A 114 -0.46 24.54 3.00
C VAL A 114 -1.85 25.06 2.68
N TRP A 115 -2.68 24.27 2.00
CA TRP A 115 -4.08 24.62 1.76
C TRP A 115 -4.84 24.69 3.09
N GLU A 116 -4.89 23.59 3.85
CA GLU A 116 -5.63 23.49 5.11
C GLU A 116 -5.27 24.56 6.14
N ALA A 117 -4.01 24.99 6.18
CA ALA A 117 -3.55 26.05 7.10
C ALA A 117 -4.21 27.42 6.84
N LYS A 118 -4.80 27.63 5.66
CA LYS A 118 -5.49 28.86 5.27
C LYS A 118 -7.01 28.79 5.50
N ARG A 119 -7.53 27.66 6.01
CA ARG A 119 -8.96 27.46 6.23
C ARG A 119 -9.52 28.46 7.25
N PRO A 120 -10.55 29.26 6.89
CA PRO A 120 -11.29 30.06 7.86
C PRO A 120 -11.97 29.20 8.93
N ALA A 121 -12.12 29.72 10.15
CA ALA A 121 -12.67 28.95 11.27
C ALA A 121 -14.15 28.55 11.10
N ASP A 122 -14.89 29.32 10.29
CA ASP A 122 -16.31 29.17 10.01
C ASP A 122 -16.63 28.24 8.83
N VAL A 123 -15.61 27.78 8.08
CA VAL A 123 -15.79 26.84 6.95
C VAL A 123 -15.37 25.44 7.37
N SER A 124 -16.19 24.43 7.11
CA SER A 124 -15.81 23.05 7.46
C SER A 124 -14.58 22.57 6.66
N PRO A 125 -13.82 21.57 7.15
CA PRO A 125 -12.71 21.00 6.39
C PRO A 125 -13.11 20.51 4.99
N LYS A 126 -14.31 19.92 4.87
CA LYS A 126 -14.77 19.35 3.61
C LYS A 126 -15.11 20.42 2.56
N GLU A 127 -15.89 21.42 2.97
CA GLU A 127 -16.25 22.55 2.09
C GLU A 127 -15.02 23.32 1.63
N TYR A 128 -14.01 23.43 2.50
CA TYR A 128 -12.75 24.07 2.16
C TYR A 128 -11.88 23.20 1.24
N GLU A 129 -11.86 21.89 1.43
CA GLU A 129 -11.17 20.94 0.53
C GLU A 129 -11.74 21.00 -0.90
N GLN A 130 -13.06 21.08 -1.06
CA GLN A 130 -13.73 21.18 -2.37
C GLN A 130 -13.37 22.46 -3.15
N GLN A 131 -12.90 23.51 -2.47
CA GLN A 131 -12.45 24.75 -3.09
C GLN A 131 -10.98 24.68 -3.55
N TRP A 132 -10.27 23.60 -3.24
CA TRP A 132 -8.87 23.47 -3.58
C TRP A 132 -8.69 23.10 -5.06
N THR A 133 -7.98 23.94 -5.80
CA THR A 133 -7.78 23.75 -7.25
C THR A 133 -7.02 22.48 -7.62
N GLU A 134 -6.27 21.88 -6.69
CA GLU A 134 -5.51 20.66 -6.93
C GLU A 134 -6.22 19.39 -6.44
N GLU A 135 -7.37 19.52 -5.77
CA GLU A 135 -8.14 18.40 -5.25
C GLU A 135 -8.50 17.37 -6.33
N PRO A 136 -8.93 17.76 -7.55
CA PRO A 136 -9.24 16.78 -8.59
C PRO A 136 -8.00 16.02 -9.08
N GLU A 137 -6.84 16.68 -9.12
CA GLU A 137 -5.57 16.05 -9.50
C GLU A 137 -5.14 15.03 -8.43
N LEU A 138 -5.26 15.38 -7.15
CA LEU A 138 -4.96 14.48 -6.05
C LEU A 138 -5.90 13.26 -6.05
N ARG A 139 -7.22 13.44 -6.22
CA ARG A 139 -8.15 12.31 -6.30
C ARG A 139 -7.82 11.36 -7.44
N ARG A 140 -7.49 11.90 -8.61
CA ARG A 140 -7.09 11.09 -9.78
C ARG A 140 -5.82 10.29 -9.51
N GLU A 141 -4.79 10.92 -8.93
CA GLU A 141 -3.54 10.21 -8.60
C GLU A 141 -3.72 9.21 -7.44
N LEU A 142 -4.59 9.51 -6.49
CA LEU A 142 -4.96 8.60 -5.41
C LEU A 142 -5.61 7.33 -5.97
N GLU A 143 -6.52 7.47 -6.93
CA GLU A 143 -7.15 6.32 -7.59
C GLU A 143 -6.13 5.48 -8.37
N ALA A 144 -5.20 6.11 -9.09
CA ALA A 144 -4.12 5.40 -9.77
C ALA A 144 -3.23 4.64 -8.78
N LEU A 145 -2.86 5.26 -7.65
CA LEU A 145 -2.12 4.61 -6.57
C LEU A 145 -2.90 3.45 -5.96
N ARG A 146 -4.22 3.61 -5.77
CA ARG A 146 -5.12 2.57 -5.23
C ARG A 146 -5.09 1.33 -6.12
N GLN A 147 -5.23 1.51 -7.44
CA GLN A 147 -5.16 0.41 -8.41
C GLN A 147 -3.82 -0.32 -8.37
N ASP A 148 -2.72 0.42 -8.21
CA ASP A 148 -1.39 -0.15 -8.02
C ASP A 148 -1.33 -0.97 -6.73
N LEU A 149 -1.79 -0.42 -5.60
CA LEU A 149 -1.83 -1.13 -4.32
C LEU A 149 -2.73 -2.37 -4.35
N SER A 150 -3.86 -2.34 -5.06
CA SER A 150 -4.70 -3.52 -5.26
C SER A 150 -3.95 -4.63 -6.00
N ARG A 151 -3.19 -4.30 -7.06
CA ARG A 151 -2.35 -5.30 -7.74
C ARG A 151 -1.27 -5.87 -6.82
N TYR A 152 -0.71 -5.05 -5.94
CA TYR A 152 0.23 -5.53 -4.92
C TYR A 152 -0.44 -6.43 -3.86
N ALA A 153 -1.67 -6.12 -3.45
CA ALA A 153 -2.42 -6.98 -2.53
C ALA A 153 -2.71 -8.35 -3.17
N LEU A 154 -3.14 -8.39 -4.44
CA LEU A 154 -3.33 -9.63 -5.18
C LEU A 154 -2.04 -10.46 -5.23
N ALA A 155 -0.91 -9.79 -5.51
CA ALA A 155 0.41 -10.41 -5.51
C ALA A 155 0.77 -11.06 -4.16
N LEU A 156 0.49 -10.36 -3.05
CA LEU A 156 0.74 -10.88 -1.71
C LEU A 156 -0.17 -12.05 -1.36
N ALA A 157 -1.43 -12.04 -1.79
CA ALA A 157 -2.33 -13.17 -1.61
C ALA A 157 -1.86 -14.42 -2.38
N GLU A 158 -1.38 -14.26 -3.62
CA GLU A 158 -0.78 -15.36 -4.38
C GLU A 158 0.44 -15.96 -3.66
N ILE A 159 1.34 -15.11 -3.13
CA ILE A 159 2.50 -15.56 -2.35
C ILE A 159 2.09 -16.21 -1.03
N ALA A 160 1.05 -15.68 -0.38
CA ALA A 160 0.48 -16.23 0.84
C ALA A 160 -0.27 -17.55 0.61
N GLY A 161 -0.64 -17.87 -0.62
CA GLY A 161 -1.44 -19.03 -0.98
C GLY A 161 -2.86 -18.96 -0.46
N VAL A 162 -3.48 -17.77 -0.51
CA VAL A 162 -4.88 -17.53 -0.11
C VAL A 162 -5.69 -17.10 -1.33
N GLU A 163 -6.97 -17.48 -1.36
CA GLU A 163 -7.90 -17.03 -2.40
C GLU A 163 -8.29 -15.56 -2.16
N ASN A 164 -8.36 -14.79 -3.26
CA ASN A 164 -8.82 -13.40 -3.28
C ASN A 164 -10.31 -13.32 -3.63
#